data_AF-A0A3M7EZS0-F1
#
_entry.id   AF-A0A3M7EZS0-F1
#
_cell.length_a   1.000
_cell.length_b   1.000
_cell.length_c   1.000
_cell.angle_alpha   90.00
_cell.angle_beta   90.00
_cell.angle_gamma   90.00
#
_symmetry.space_group_name_H-M   'P 1'
#
loop_
_entity.id
_entity.type
_entity.pdbx_description
1 polymer ?
#
loop_
_entity_poly.entity_id
_entity_poly.type
_entity_poly.pdbx_seq_one_letter_code
_entity_poly.pdbx_strand_id
1 'polypeptide(L)'
;MYTTIAALALTGVLGVEGLTIPSTAGFKFPRLTRSRGGQSQCVSGTVSVQASTASNVQIDYPLPVNQTQVTETTLDYITPGANFPASILGGPQTVEGTYNLGATLCMPSSSNVKGVQLLTHGVGFDRYYWDFTSEYSYVDRAAQAGYATFFYDRLGVGQSEKPDAVDTVQTGLEIEIARTLAQSLRKGEFAKKSFDTVVGVGHSFGSI
;
A
#
# COMPACT_ATOMS: atom_id res chain seq x y z
N MET A 1 20.53 -3.81 55.58
CA MET A 1 19.73 -3.02 54.62
C MET A 1 20.16 -3.43 53.22
N TYR A 2 19.45 -4.40 52.63
CA TYR A 2 19.54 -4.72 51.20
C TYR A 2 18.12 -4.58 50.67
N THR A 3 17.87 -3.52 49.90
CA THR A 3 16.57 -3.31 49.27
C THR A 3 16.74 -3.62 47.79
N THR A 4 16.30 -4.81 47.43
CA THR A 4 16.14 -5.28 46.05
C THR A 4 15.07 -4.43 45.37
N ILE A 5 15.42 -3.69 44.32
CA ILE A 5 14.43 -3.01 43.47
C ILE A 5 13.99 -4.03 42.42
N ALA A 6 12.84 -4.66 42.65
CA ALA A 6 12.14 -5.41 41.62
C ALA A 6 11.48 -4.41 40.66
N ALA A 7 11.92 -4.41 39.41
CA ALA A 7 11.24 -3.69 38.34
C ALA A 7 9.91 -4.38 38.04
N LEU A 8 8.79 -3.74 38.41
CA LEU A 8 7.47 -4.13 37.93
C LEU A 8 7.39 -3.84 36.43
N ALA A 9 7.36 -4.91 35.63
CA ALA A 9 6.91 -4.82 34.25
C ALA A 9 5.41 -4.50 34.24
N LEU A 10 5.05 -3.25 33.91
CA LEU A 10 3.67 -2.92 33.56
C LEU A 10 3.37 -3.50 32.17
N THR A 11 2.84 -4.71 32.13
CA THR A 11 2.08 -5.25 31.01
C THR A 11 0.70 -4.59 30.99
N GLY A 12 0.67 -3.31 30.62
CA GLY A 12 -0.56 -2.57 30.37
C GLY A 12 -1.09 -2.85 28.97
N VAL A 13 -1.86 -3.93 28.80
CA VAL A 13 -2.72 -4.09 27.62
C VAL A 13 -3.84 -3.05 27.77
N LEU A 14 -3.66 -1.87 27.17
CA LEU A 14 -4.75 -0.91 26.96
C LEU A 14 -5.65 -1.40 25.83
N GLY A 15 -6.34 -2.51 26.08
CA GLY A 15 -7.51 -2.93 25.32
C GLY A 15 -8.63 -1.96 25.62
N VAL A 16 -8.92 -1.06 24.70
CA VAL A 16 -10.18 -0.32 24.71
C VAL A 16 -11.25 -1.34 24.32
N GLU A 17 -12.26 -1.50 25.17
CA GLU A 17 -13.32 -2.48 25.01
C GLU A 17 -13.95 -2.38 23.61
N GLY A 18 -14.03 -3.53 22.93
CA GLY A 18 -14.78 -3.67 21.67
C GLY A 18 -13.96 -3.69 20.38
N LEU A 19 -12.66 -3.39 20.37
CA LEU A 19 -11.86 -3.42 19.12
C LEU A 19 -11.15 -4.77 18.87
N THR A 20 -11.39 -5.40 17.71
CA THR A 20 -10.68 -6.63 17.31
C THR A 20 -9.23 -6.30 16.93
N ILE A 21 -8.28 -6.75 17.75
CA ILE A 21 -6.85 -6.61 17.43
C ILE A 21 -6.49 -7.58 16.29
N PRO A 22 -5.99 -7.10 15.14
CA PRO A 22 -5.60 -7.98 14.06
C PRO A 22 -4.38 -8.84 14.44
N SER A 23 -4.34 -10.08 13.95
CA SER A 23 -3.12 -10.89 14.03
C SER A 23 -1.99 -10.27 13.22
N THR A 24 -0.75 -10.53 13.62
CA THR A 24 0.44 -10.07 12.89
C THR A 24 0.87 -11.02 11.76
N ALA A 25 0.17 -12.14 11.57
CA ALA A 25 0.48 -13.11 10.53
C ALA A 25 0.45 -12.48 9.12
N GLY A 26 1.41 -12.86 8.28
CA GLY A 26 1.56 -12.32 6.92
C GLY A 26 2.36 -11.01 6.84
N PHE A 27 2.64 -10.36 7.98
CA PHE A 27 3.46 -9.15 8.03
C PHE A 27 4.86 -9.42 8.59
N LYS A 28 5.89 -8.96 7.89
CA LYS A 28 7.26 -8.85 8.39
C LYS A 28 7.40 -7.55 9.20
N PHE A 29 8.14 -7.61 10.30
CA PHE A 29 8.34 -6.49 11.24
C PHE A 29 7.04 -5.81 11.69
N PRO A 30 6.03 -6.58 12.15
CA PRO A 30 4.70 -6.07 12.40
C PRO A 30 4.69 -5.06 13.55
N ARG A 31 3.88 -4.01 13.40
CA ARG A 31 3.58 -3.02 14.42
C ARG A 31 2.08 -2.88 14.56
N LEU A 32 1.59 -3.02 15.79
CA LEU A 32 0.18 -2.78 16.10
C LEU A 32 -0.01 -1.30 16.41
N THR A 33 -0.94 -0.68 15.73
CA THR A 33 -1.29 0.75 15.89
C THR A 33 -2.80 0.90 15.85
N ARG A 34 -3.27 2.14 16.03
CA ARG A 34 -4.63 2.53 15.67
C ARG A 34 -4.59 3.41 14.42
N SER A 35 -5.72 3.51 13.73
CA SER A 35 -5.94 4.60 12.78
C SER A 35 -5.83 5.96 13.49
N ARG A 36 -5.58 7.04 12.74
CA ARG A 36 -5.31 8.37 13.32
C ARG A 36 -6.44 8.88 14.21
N GLY A 37 -7.69 8.66 13.85
CA GLY A 37 -8.89 8.98 14.63
C GLY A 37 -9.35 7.85 15.57
N GLY A 38 -8.60 6.77 15.67
CA GLY A 38 -8.76 5.73 16.69
C GLY A 38 -9.94 4.78 16.51
N GLN A 39 -10.62 4.79 15.36
CA GLN A 39 -11.82 3.98 15.10
C GLN A 39 -11.51 2.54 14.65
N SER A 40 -10.23 2.20 14.48
CA SER A 40 -9.79 0.87 14.06
C SER A 40 -8.49 0.45 14.73
N GLN A 41 -8.28 -0.86 14.86
CA GLN A 41 -6.99 -1.45 15.26
C GLN A 41 -6.28 -1.96 14.01
N CYS A 42 -5.01 -1.62 13.89
CA CYS A 42 -4.23 -1.83 12.69
C CYS A 42 -3.00 -2.68 12.96
N VAL A 43 -2.64 -3.51 11.99
CA VAL A 43 -1.30 -4.09 11.87
C VAL A 43 -0.63 -3.47 10.65
N SER A 44 0.57 -2.92 10.86
CA SER A 44 1.42 -2.37 9.80
C SER A 44 2.71 -3.16 9.70
N GLY A 45 3.26 -3.30 8.51
CA GLY A 45 4.54 -3.98 8.31
C GLY A 45 4.84 -4.14 6.83
N THR A 46 5.72 -5.08 6.51
CA THR A 46 6.05 -5.41 5.13
C THR A 46 5.38 -6.72 4.72
N VAL A 47 4.68 -6.72 3.60
CA VAL A 47 4.12 -7.93 2.97
C VAL A 47 4.93 -8.26 1.71
N SER A 48 5.10 -9.55 1.40
CA SER A 48 5.78 -9.98 0.17
C SER A 48 4.73 -10.42 -0.85
N VAL A 49 4.81 -9.88 -2.06
CA VAL A 49 3.83 -10.10 -3.12
C VAL A 49 4.55 -10.61 -4.37
N GLN A 50 4.17 -11.80 -4.84
CA GLN A 50 4.61 -12.29 -6.13
C GLN A 50 3.73 -11.70 -7.23
N ALA A 51 4.35 -11.11 -8.25
CA ALA A 51 3.66 -10.54 -9.39
C ALA A 51 4.46 -10.78 -10.67
N SER A 52 3.76 -11.01 -11.77
CA SER A 52 4.31 -11.16 -13.11
C SER A 52 3.35 -10.50 -14.08
N THR A 53 3.89 -9.74 -15.03
CA THR A 53 3.12 -9.05 -16.07
C THR A 53 3.85 -9.13 -17.39
N ALA A 54 3.10 -9.20 -18.49
CA ALA A 54 3.60 -9.01 -19.85
C ALA A 54 3.20 -7.65 -20.44
N SER A 55 2.56 -6.80 -19.61
CA SER A 55 1.97 -5.52 -20.02
C SER A 55 2.84 -4.32 -19.66
N ASN A 56 4.02 -4.52 -19.06
CA ASN A 56 5.03 -3.47 -19.02
C ASN A 56 5.50 -3.20 -20.46
N VAL A 57 6.07 -2.02 -20.68
CA VAL A 57 6.61 -1.60 -21.97
C VAL A 57 8.08 -1.26 -21.80
N GLN A 58 8.89 -1.60 -22.78
CA GLN A 58 10.26 -1.12 -22.83
C GLN A 58 10.23 0.40 -23.00
N ILE A 59 10.96 1.13 -22.17
CA ILE A 59 11.08 2.60 -22.28
C ILE A 59 12.51 2.90 -22.75
N ASP A 60 12.65 3.13 -24.05
CA ASP A 60 13.90 3.48 -24.72
C ASP A 60 14.21 4.97 -24.53
N TYR A 61 14.27 5.40 -23.27
CA TYR A 61 14.52 6.79 -22.90
C TYR A 61 15.88 6.95 -22.21
N PRO A 62 16.86 7.63 -22.83
CA PRO A 62 18.11 7.93 -22.15
C PRO A 62 17.85 8.92 -21.00
N LEU A 63 18.18 8.53 -19.77
CA LEU A 63 17.93 9.37 -18.60
C LEU A 63 18.61 10.74 -18.74
N PRO A 64 17.89 11.85 -18.47
CA PRO A 64 18.46 13.20 -18.52
C PRO A 64 19.68 13.34 -17.62
N VAL A 65 20.79 13.85 -18.17
CA VAL A 65 22.04 14.05 -17.43
C VAL A 65 22.16 15.46 -16.83
N ASN A 66 21.22 16.36 -17.15
CA ASN A 66 21.19 17.74 -16.66
C ASN A 66 19.77 18.33 -16.64
N GLN A 67 19.61 19.48 -15.99
CA GLN A 67 18.30 20.13 -15.80
C GLN A 67 17.67 20.68 -17.08
N THR A 68 18.48 21.03 -18.07
CA THR A 68 17.98 21.46 -19.39
C THR A 68 17.23 20.30 -20.04
N GLN A 69 17.84 19.11 -20.07
CA GLN A 69 17.22 17.91 -20.62
C GLN A 69 15.97 17.51 -19.85
N VAL A 70 15.94 17.61 -18.52
CA VAL A 70 14.73 17.36 -17.71
C VAL A 70 13.60 18.32 -18.12
N THR A 71 13.92 19.60 -18.31
CA THR A 71 12.95 20.61 -18.73
C THR A 71 12.41 20.31 -20.12
N GLU A 72 13.29 19.99 -21.07
CA GLU A 72 12.93 19.59 -22.45
C GLU A 72 12.04 18.34 -22.44
N THR A 73 12.41 17.29 -21.69
CA THR A 73 11.60 16.08 -21.50
C THR A 73 10.18 16.42 -21.03
N THR A 74 10.10 17.32 -20.06
CA THR A 74 8.82 17.71 -19.46
C THR A 74 7.97 18.44 -20.49
N LEU A 75 8.56 19.36 -21.25
CA LEU A 75 7.88 20.08 -22.33
C LEU A 75 7.41 19.11 -23.42
N ASP A 76 8.26 18.18 -23.86
CA ASP A 76 7.93 17.18 -24.87
C ASP A 76 6.78 16.27 -24.42
N TYR A 77 6.72 15.92 -23.14
CA TYR A 77 5.66 15.10 -22.57
C TYR A 77 4.31 15.82 -22.46
N ILE A 78 4.31 17.10 -22.05
CA ILE A 78 3.05 17.85 -21.80
C ILE A 78 2.54 18.61 -23.02
N THR A 79 3.34 18.78 -24.07
CA THR A 79 2.96 19.56 -25.25
C THR A 79 1.91 18.82 -26.09
N PRO A 80 0.72 19.41 -26.33
CA PRO A 80 -0.29 18.78 -27.17
C PRO A 80 0.22 18.52 -28.59
N GLY A 81 0.01 17.31 -29.09
CA GLY A 81 0.43 16.90 -30.43
C GLY A 81 1.90 16.46 -30.54
N ALA A 82 2.68 16.53 -29.45
CA ALA A 82 4.00 15.93 -29.41
C ALA A 82 3.89 14.39 -29.51
N ASN A 83 4.81 13.79 -30.27
CA ASN A 83 4.88 12.33 -30.42
C ASN A 83 5.79 11.68 -29.36
N PHE A 84 6.07 12.38 -28.26
CA PHE A 84 7.11 11.99 -27.31
C PHE A 84 6.87 10.61 -26.68
N PRO A 85 5.68 10.26 -26.14
CA PRO A 85 5.44 8.92 -25.63
C PRO A 85 5.69 7.83 -26.69
N ALA A 86 5.16 7.98 -27.90
CA ALA A 86 5.36 6.99 -28.96
C ALA A 86 6.82 6.92 -29.48
N SER A 87 7.64 7.95 -29.23
CA SER A 87 9.05 7.98 -29.62
C SER A 87 9.97 7.22 -28.69
N ILE A 88 9.54 6.98 -27.44
CA ILE A 88 10.34 6.31 -26.40
C ILE A 88 9.76 4.96 -25.99
N LEU A 89 8.51 4.66 -26.32
CA LEU A 89 7.86 3.40 -25.96
C LEU A 89 8.17 2.33 -27.00
N GLY A 90 8.86 1.29 -26.55
CA GLY A 90 9.15 0.08 -27.32
C GLY A 90 8.04 -0.97 -27.20
N GLY A 91 8.43 -2.23 -27.42
CA GLY A 91 7.51 -3.37 -27.35
C GLY A 91 7.11 -3.75 -25.92
N PRO A 92 6.17 -4.71 -25.77
CA PRO A 92 5.85 -5.29 -24.47
C PRO A 92 7.07 -5.94 -23.83
N GLN A 93 7.16 -5.81 -22.51
CA GLN A 93 8.22 -6.36 -21.68
C GLN A 93 7.61 -7.20 -20.56
N THR A 94 8.11 -8.42 -20.41
CA THR A 94 7.75 -9.27 -19.28
C THR A 94 8.58 -8.91 -18.06
N VAL A 95 7.92 -8.67 -16.94
CA VAL A 95 8.54 -8.42 -15.64
C VAL A 95 7.91 -9.34 -14.62
N GLU A 96 8.75 -10.06 -13.87
CA GLU A 96 8.34 -10.97 -12.82
C GLU A 96 9.24 -10.83 -11.59
N GLY A 97 8.64 -10.94 -10.41
CA GLY A 97 9.41 -10.94 -9.18
C GLY A 97 8.56 -11.15 -7.94
N THR A 98 9.24 -11.11 -6.80
CA THR A 98 8.61 -10.99 -5.49
C THR A 98 8.99 -9.64 -4.89
N TYR A 99 8.00 -8.80 -4.64
CA TYR A 99 8.18 -7.43 -4.22
C TYR A 99 7.75 -7.24 -2.78
N ASN A 100 8.53 -6.50 -2.01
CA ASN A 100 8.22 -6.19 -0.62
C ASN A 100 7.48 -4.86 -0.53
N LEU A 101 6.24 -4.89 -0.02
CA LEU A 101 5.39 -3.71 0.08
C LEU A 101 5.16 -3.31 1.53
N GLY A 102 5.31 -2.03 1.82
CA GLY A 102 4.85 -1.46 3.07
C GLY A 102 3.33 -1.41 3.09
N ALA A 103 2.68 -2.08 4.04
CA ALA A 103 1.22 -2.18 4.08
C ALA A 103 0.66 -2.09 5.50
N THR A 104 -0.61 -1.74 5.59
CA THR A 104 -1.38 -1.67 6.81
C THR A 104 -2.76 -2.28 6.60
N LEU A 105 -3.15 -3.20 7.48
CA LEU A 105 -4.52 -3.74 7.58
C LEU A 105 -5.15 -3.24 8.86
N CYS A 106 -6.29 -2.55 8.76
CA CYS A 106 -7.07 -2.05 9.88
C CYS A 106 -8.42 -2.76 9.98
N MET A 107 -8.76 -3.16 11.19
CA MET A 107 -10.00 -3.85 11.53
C MET A 107 -10.92 -2.94 12.35
N PRO A 108 -12.21 -2.84 12.01
CA PRO A 108 -13.18 -2.10 12.82
C PRO A 108 -13.48 -2.82 14.14
N SER A 109 -14.13 -2.12 15.06
CA SER A 109 -14.59 -2.70 16.34
C SER A 109 -15.69 -3.74 16.18
N SER A 110 -16.39 -3.76 15.04
CA SER A 110 -17.50 -4.67 14.84
C SER A 110 -17.05 -6.14 14.78
N SER A 111 -17.78 -7.02 15.45
CA SER A 111 -17.61 -8.48 15.32
C SER A 111 -18.00 -8.98 13.92
N ASN A 112 -18.84 -8.23 13.18
CA ASN A 112 -19.28 -8.57 11.84
C ASN A 112 -18.68 -7.60 10.80
N VAL A 113 -17.48 -7.92 10.34
CA VAL A 113 -16.78 -7.14 9.31
C VAL A 113 -17.40 -7.42 7.93
N LYS A 114 -17.94 -6.38 7.28
CA LYS A 114 -18.69 -6.49 6.02
C LYS A 114 -17.85 -6.89 4.81
N GLY A 115 -16.55 -6.65 4.89
CA GLY A 115 -15.58 -6.85 3.80
C GLY A 115 -14.35 -5.98 4.03
N VAL A 116 -13.39 -6.06 3.12
CA VAL A 116 -12.19 -5.22 3.12
C VAL A 116 -12.15 -4.31 1.91
N GLN A 117 -11.75 -3.07 2.12
CA GLN A 117 -11.46 -2.13 1.04
C GLN A 117 -9.95 -2.11 0.80
N LEU A 118 -9.52 -2.49 -0.40
CA LEU A 118 -8.13 -2.40 -0.86
C LEU A 118 -7.89 -1.00 -1.41
N LEU A 119 -7.08 -0.21 -0.71
CA LEU A 119 -6.94 1.22 -0.98
C LEU A 119 -5.60 1.51 -1.69
N THR A 120 -5.68 2.11 -2.88
CA THR A 120 -4.52 2.42 -3.73
C THR A 120 -4.36 3.93 -3.88
N HIS A 121 -3.27 4.47 -3.34
CA HIS A 121 -2.99 5.91 -3.40
C HIS A 121 -2.58 6.36 -4.82
N GLY A 122 -2.66 7.68 -5.07
CA GLY A 122 -2.23 8.29 -6.33
C GLY A 122 -0.75 8.70 -6.33
N VAL A 123 -0.30 9.25 -7.45
CA VAL A 123 1.06 9.82 -7.62
C VAL A 123 1.28 10.96 -6.61
N GLY A 124 2.49 11.03 -6.05
CA GLY A 124 2.89 12.07 -5.09
C GLY A 124 2.48 11.79 -3.64
N PHE A 125 1.83 10.66 -3.38
CA PHE A 125 1.43 10.22 -2.05
C PHE A 125 2.03 8.86 -1.71
N ASP A 126 1.85 8.44 -0.46
CA ASP A 126 2.06 7.09 0.03
C ASP A 126 0.78 6.57 0.69
N ARG A 127 0.84 5.43 1.40
CA ARG A 127 -0.34 4.81 2.02
C ARG A 127 -1.02 5.69 3.07
N TYR A 128 -0.33 6.66 3.67
CA TYR A 128 -0.92 7.55 4.68
C TYR A 128 -1.89 8.58 4.09
N TYR A 129 -2.02 8.68 2.76
CA TYR A 129 -3.12 9.40 2.12
C TYR A 129 -4.49 8.96 2.65
N TRP A 130 -4.65 7.68 2.97
CA TRP A 130 -5.91 7.11 3.45
C TRP A 130 -6.16 7.33 4.96
N ASP A 131 -5.13 7.70 5.72
CA ASP A 131 -5.16 7.88 7.18
C ASP A 131 -4.29 9.09 7.58
N PHE A 132 -4.65 10.27 7.04
CA PHE A 132 -3.80 11.47 7.05
C PHE A 132 -3.73 12.14 8.44
N THR A 133 -4.89 12.53 8.98
CA THR A 133 -5.04 13.05 10.36
C THR A 133 -6.28 12.44 11.02
N SER A 134 -6.48 12.72 12.31
CA SER A 134 -7.67 12.27 13.06
C SER A 134 -8.98 12.77 12.45
N GLU A 135 -8.98 13.97 11.88
CA GLU A 135 -10.14 14.60 11.26
C GLU A 135 -10.35 14.15 9.81
N TYR A 136 -9.27 13.70 9.15
CA TYR A 136 -9.23 13.34 7.74
C TYR A 136 -8.69 11.93 7.52
N SER A 137 -9.36 10.95 8.12
CA SER A 137 -9.05 9.53 7.93
C SER A 137 -10.19 8.80 7.23
N TYR A 138 -9.92 8.35 6.00
CA TYR A 138 -10.83 7.46 5.27
C TYR A 138 -10.92 6.10 5.97
N VAL A 139 -9.80 5.63 6.53
CA VAL A 139 -9.73 4.38 7.33
C VAL A 139 -10.72 4.42 8.48
N ASP A 140 -10.75 5.51 9.25
CA ASP A 140 -11.71 5.66 10.35
C ASP A 140 -13.15 5.67 9.86
N ARG A 141 -13.42 6.37 8.75
CA ARG A 141 -14.77 6.44 8.18
C ARG A 141 -15.26 5.09 7.65
N ALA A 142 -14.37 4.31 7.05
CA ALA A 142 -14.63 2.95 6.59
C ALA A 142 -14.87 2.00 7.77
N ALA A 143 -14.08 2.14 8.83
CA ALA A 143 -14.22 1.34 10.05
C ALA A 143 -15.58 1.58 10.74
N GLN A 144 -15.99 2.84 10.87
CA GLN A 144 -17.33 3.19 11.38
C GLN A 144 -18.47 2.64 10.51
N ALA A 145 -18.23 2.49 9.19
CA ALA A 145 -19.18 1.86 8.28
C ALA A 145 -19.18 0.32 8.34
N GLY A 146 -18.27 -0.28 9.12
CA GLY A 146 -18.13 -1.73 9.33
C GLY A 146 -17.23 -2.44 8.32
N TYR A 147 -16.37 -1.72 7.60
CA TYR A 147 -15.40 -2.27 6.67
C TYR A 147 -14.00 -2.31 7.29
N ALA A 148 -13.25 -3.37 6.99
CA ALA A 148 -11.81 -3.34 7.13
C ALA A 148 -11.18 -2.56 5.97
N THR A 149 -9.95 -2.09 6.16
CA THR A 149 -9.19 -1.44 5.09
C THR A 149 -7.80 -2.04 5.02
N PHE A 150 -7.33 -2.34 3.81
CA PHE A 150 -5.96 -2.70 3.52
C PHE A 150 -5.38 -1.63 2.59
N PHE A 151 -4.38 -0.90 3.04
CA PHE A 151 -3.74 0.17 2.28
C PHE A 151 -2.23 -0.03 2.28
N TYR A 152 -1.59 0.26 1.16
CA TYR A 152 -0.19 -0.08 0.92
C TYR A 152 0.52 1.02 0.15
N ASP A 153 1.82 1.13 0.35
CA ASP A 153 2.67 1.96 -0.47
C ASP A 153 2.85 1.21 -1.80
N ARG A 154 2.50 1.85 -2.91
CA ARG A 154 2.78 1.29 -4.23
C ARG A 154 4.28 1.02 -4.41
N LEU A 155 4.62 0.15 -5.35
CA LEU A 155 6.01 -0.18 -5.64
C LEU A 155 6.79 1.10 -5.98
N GLY A 156 8.01 1.24 -5.49
CA GLY A 156 8.80 2.47 -5.66
C GLY A 156 8.53 3.57 -4.63
N VAL A 157 7.49 3.45 -3.80
CA VAL A 157 7.02 4.52 -2.90
C VAL A 157 7.15 4.14 -1.42
N GLY A 158 7.33 5.14 -0.55
CA GLY A 158 7.21 4.98 0.90
C GLY A 158 8.14 3.91 1.47
N GLN A 159 7.59 2.95 2.21
CA GLN A 159 8.33 1.82 2.78
C GLN A 159 8.35 0.58 1.88
N SER A 160 7.75 0.66 0.69
CA SER A 160 7.89 -0.39 -0.31
C SER A 160 9.28 -0.37 -0.94
N GLU A 161 9.63 -1.53 -1.48
CA GLU A 161 10.80 -1.76 -2.30
C GLU A 161 10.86 -0.77 -3.47
N LYS A 162 12.08 -0.38 -3.85
CA LYS A 162 12.33 0.60 -4.91
C LYS A 162 13.23 -0.04 -5.98
N PRO A 163 12.66 -0.93 -6.82
CA PRO A 163 13.39 -1.51 -7.93
C PRO A 163 13.57 -0.46 -9.04
N ASP A 164 14.06 -0.89 -10.21
CA ASP A 164 14.25 0.01 -11.34
C ASP A 164 12.95 0.74 -11.71
N ALA A 165 13.01 2.07 -11.69
CA ALA A 165 11.85 2.92 -11.87
C ALA A 165 11.35 2.98 -13.33
N VAL A 166 12.18 2.58 -14.30
CA VAL A 166 11.88 2.66 -15.73
C VAL A 166 11.32 1.33 -16.19
N ASP A 167 12.03 0.23 -15.98
CA ASP A 167 11.71 -1.08 -16.53
C ASP A 167 10.73 -1.87 -15.67
N THR A 168 10.76 -1.67 -14.35
CA THR A 168 9.99 -2.48 -13.41
C THR A 168 8.73 -1.76 -12.94
N VAL A 169 8.87 -0.55 -12.39
CA VAL A 169 7.75 0.17 -11.76
C VAL A 169 6.85 0.83 -12.80
N GLN A 170 5.93 0.05 -13.38
CA GLN A 170 4.94 0.52 -14.34
C GLN A 170 3.54 0.00 -14.00
N THR A 171 2.51 0.62 -14.59
CA THR A 171 1.09 0.30 -14.38
C THR A 171 0.79 -1.19 -14.57
N GLY A 172 1.39 -1.83 -15.59
CA GLY A 172 1.16 -3.24 -15.90
C GLY A 172 1.51 -4.17 -14.73
N LEU A 173 2.62 -3.90 -14.04
CA LEU A 173 3.04 -4.67 -12.87
C LEU A 173 2.23 -4.29 -11.62
N GLU A 174 1.92 -3.00 -11.45
CA GLU A 174 1.17 -2.52 -10.28
C GLU A 174 -0.28 -3.07 -10.24
N ILE A 175 -0.92 -3.24 -11.39
CA ILE A 175 -2.23 -3.92 -11.49
C ILE A 175 -2.12 -5.37 -10.99
N GLU A 176 -1.09 -6.10 -11.40
CA GLU A 176 -0.87 -7.48 -10.98
C GLU A 176 -0.54 -7.59 -9.49
N ILE A 177 0.20 -6.62 -8.93
CA ILE A 177 0.40 -6.49 -7.49
C ILE A 177 -0.93 -6.28 -6.76
N ALA A 178 -1.77 -5.34 -7.22
CA ALA A 178 -3.07 -5.08 -6.61
C ALA A 178 -4.00 -6.32 -6.68
N ARG A 179 -3.97 -7.03 -7.81
CA ARG A 179 -4.70 -8.30 -8.00
C ARG A 179 -4.23 -9.35 -7.01
N THR A 180 -2.91 -9.56 -6.86
CA THR A 180 -2.38 -10.53 -5.91
C THR A 180 -2.74 -10.15 -4.47
N LEU A 181 -2.63 -8.88 -4.07
CA LEU A 181 -3.05 -8.41 -2.76
C LEU A 181 -4.52 -8.70 -2.48
N ALA A 182 -5.41 -8.44 -3.44
CA ALA A 182 -6.84 -8.77 -3.33
C ALA A 182 -7.07 -10.28 -3.15
N GLN A 183 -6.31 -11.12 -3.85
CA GLN A 183 -6.38 -12.58 -3.71
C GLN A 183 -5.87 -13.04 -2.33
N SER A 184 -4.77 -12.50 -1.84
CA SER A 184 -4.22 -12.78 -0.51
C SER A 184 -5.19 -12.40 0.61
N LEU A 185 -5.90 -11.28 0.47
CA LEU A 185 -6.98 -10.87 1.38
C LEU A 185 -8.14 -11.88 1.40
N ARG A 186 -8.57 -12.37 0.23
CA ARG A 186 -9.61 -13.41 0.15
C ARG A 186 -9.19 -14.71 0.82
N LYS A 187 -7.92 -15.12 0.63
CA LYS A 187 -7.35 -16.35 1.20
C LYS A 187 -7.03 -16.24 2.70
N GLY A 188 -7.07 -15.05 3.27
CA GLY A 188 -6.74 -14.82 4.68
C GLY A 188 -5.26 -14.94 5.01
N GLU A 189 -4.40 -14.64 4.03
CA GLU A 189 -2.95 -14.66 4.19
C GLU A 189 -2.45 -13.55 5.12
N PHE A 190 -3.23 -12.48 5.28
CA PHE A 190 -2.95 -11.37 6.19
C PHE A 190 -3.83 -11.44 7.44
N ALA A 191 -3.22 -11.26 8.60
CA ALA A 191 -3.88 -11.27 9.92
C ALA A 191 -4.76 -12.50 10.21
N LYS A 192 -4.54 -13.63 9.50
CA LYS A 192 -5.38 -14.84 9.55
C LYS A 192 -6.87 -14.54 9.34
N LYS A 193 -7.19 -13.50 8.55
CA LYS A 193 -8.56 -13.05 8.31
C LYS A 193 -8.86 -13.10 6.82
N SER A 194 -9.70 -14.03 6.41
CA SER A 194 -10.28 -14.05 5.07
C SER A 194 -11.42 -13.05 4.95
N PHE A 195 -11.58 -12.51 3.75
CA PHE A 195 -12.68 -11.61 3.38
C PHE A 195 -13.41 -12.12 2.14
N ASP A 196 -14.70 -12.39 2.27
CA ASP A 196 -15.54 -12.82 1.13
C ASP A 196 -15.75 -11.70 0.11
N THR A 197 -15.68 -10.45 0.57
CA THR A 197 -15.80 -9.25 -0.25
C THR A 197 -14.54 -8.41 -0.14
N VAL A 198 -13.92 -8.14 -1.28
CA VAL A 198 -12.81 -7.19 -1.44
C VAL A 198 -13.25 -6.11 -2.43
N VAL A 199 -13.22 -4.84 -2.03
CA VAL A 199 -13.57 -3.69 -2.86
C VAL A 199 -12.32 -2.87 -3.13
N GLY A 200 -11.98 -2.64 -4.40
CA GLY A 200 -10.89 -1.73 -4.77
C GLY A 200 -11.33 -0.27 -4.66
N VAL A 201 -10.51 0.57 -4.03
CA VAL A 201 -10.73 2.02 -3.93
C VAL A 201 -9.43 2.72 -4.31
N GLY A 202 -9.49 3.54 -5.36
CA GLY A 202 -8.33 4.25 -5.88
C GLY A 202 -8.50 5.75 -5.83
N HIS A 203 -7.39 6.49 -5.64
CA HIS A 203 -7.35 7.94 -5.83
C HIS A 203 -6.44 8.32 -7.01
N SER A 204 -6.95 9.16 -7.92
CA SER A 204 -6.19 9.67 -9.07
C SER A 204 -5.58 8.51 -9.87
N PHE A 205 -4.27 8.48 -10.08
CA PHE A 205 -3.58 7.36 -10.74
C PHE A 205 -3.83 6.00 -10.08
N GLY A 206 -4.11 5.95 -8.78
CA GLY A 206 -4.48 4.71 -8.09
C GLY A 206 -5.87 4.17 -8.46
N SER A 207 -6.67 4.90 -9.24
CA SER A 207 -7.97 4.46 -9.77
C SER A 207 -7.87 3.71 -11.10
N ILE A 208 -6.69 3.69 -11.74
CA ILE A 208 -6.37 2.91 -12.94
C ILE A 208 -6.08 1.47 -12.53
#